data_AF-A0A4Y8I0T6-F1
#
_entry.id   AF-A0A4Y8I0T6-F1
#
_cell.length_a   1.000
_cell.length_b   1.000
_cell.length_c   1.000
_cell.angle_alpha   90.00
_cell.angle_beta   90.00
_cell.angle_gamma   90.00
#
_symmetry.space_group_name_H-M   'P 1'
#
loop_
_entity.id
_entity.type
_entity.pdbx_description
1 polymer ?
#
loop_
_entity_poly.entity_id
_entity_poly.type
_entity_poly.pdbx_seq_one_letter_code
_entity_poly.pdbx_strand_id
1 'polypeptide(L)'
;NINLSNIRGYFREEFTHLMVASTVTEENVDAGLGILSAAKAFNLDFIPVAKERYDMIMPKEYYSDWRTQRLLDIIGSKKFKRRVMELGGYDLSRSGSVIKE
;
A
#
# COMPACT_ATOMS: atom_id res chain seq x y z
N ASN A 1 -5.76 12.19 24.07
CA ASN A 1 -5.17 11.00 24.71
C ASN A 1 -6.27 10.04 25.10
N ILE A 2 -6.40 8.93 24.37
CA ILE A 2 -7.33 7.83 24.68
C ILE A 2 -6.50 6.73 25.38
N ASN A 3 -6.98 6.16 26.48
CA ASN A 3 -6.32 5.04 27.15
C ASN A 3 -6.56 3.76 26.32
N LEU A 4 -5.49 3.00 26.05
CA LEU A 4 -5.52 1.76 25.27
C LEU A 4 -6.50 0.73 25.85
N SER A 5 -6.63 0.68 27.19
CA SER A 5 -7.56 -0.23 27.88
C SER A 5 -9.03 0.06 27.58
N ASN A 6 -9.35 1.26 27.08
CA ASN A 6 -10.72 1.65 26.73
C ASN A 6 -11.09 1.26 25.30
N ILE A 7 -10.14 0.75 24.51
CA ILE A 7 -10.35 0.31 23.14
C ILE A 7 -10.55 -1.22 23.16
N ARG A 8 -11.79 -1.67 22.95
CA ARG A 8 -12.11 -3.10 22.89
C ARG A 8 -11.33 -3.74 21.74
N GLY A 9 -10.55 -4.78 22.06
CA GLY A 9 -9.73 -5.47 21.06
C GLY A 9 -8.46 -4.71 20.68
N TYR A 10 -7.99 -3.72 21.45
CA TYR A 10 -6.74 -3.01 21.16
C TYR A 10 -5.54 -3.94 20.91
N PHE A 11 -5.46 -5.04 21.67
CA PHE A 11 -4.39 -6.03 21.56
C PHE A 11 -4.72 -7.18 20.57
N ARG A 12 -5.84 -7.08 19.83
CA ARG A 12 -6.17 -8.01 18.76
C ARG A 12 -5.53 -7.51 17.48
N GLU A 13 -4.53 -8.23 17.01
CA GLU A 13 -3.80 -7.93 15.79
C GLU A 13 -4.06 -8.99 14.73
N GLU A 14 -4.11 -8.56 13.48
CA GLU A 14 -4.16 -9.44 12.32
C GLU A 14 -2.86 -9.28 11.52
N PHE A 15 -2.36 -10.36 10.95
CA PHE A 15 -1.03 -10.38 10.34
C PHE A 15 -0.96 -9.74 8.95
N THR A 16 -2.12 -9.50 8.31
CA THR A 16 -2.18 -8.93 6.96
C THR A 16 -3.35 -7.96 6.84
N HIS A 17 -3.23 -7.00 5.92
CA HIS A 17 -4.34 -6.08 5.62
C HIS A 17 -5.60 -6.80 5.13
N LEU A 18 -5.45 -7.95 4.45
CA LEU A 18 -6.60 -8.75 4.01
C LEU A 18 -7.30 -9.44 5.18
N MET A 19 -6.55 -9.91 6.18
CA MET A 19 -7.12 -10.49 7.41
C MET A 19 -7.86 -9.42 8.22
N VAL A 20 -7.30 -8.21 8.36
CA VAL A 20 -8.03 -7.08 8.97
C VAL A 20 -9.35 -6.83 8.26
N ALA A 21 -9.34 -6.75 6.92
CA ALA A 21 -10.55 -6.50 6.13
C ALA A 21 -11.59 -7.63 6.29
N SER A 22 -11.16 -8.89 6.29
CA SER A 22 -12.05 -10.04 6.55
C SER A 22 -12.70 -9.92 7.93
N THR A 23 -11.91 -9.64 8.97
CA THR A 23 -12.40 -9.55 10.35
C THR A 23 -13.41 -8.42 10.54
N VAL A 24 -13.24 -7.27 9.87
CA VAL A 24 -14.24 -6.18 9.85
C VAL A 24 -15.50 -6.63 9.11
N THR A 25 -15.35 -7.29 7.95
CA THR A 25 -16.48 -7.77 7.13
C THR A 25 -17.33 -8.81 7.86
N GLU A 26 -16.71 -9.65 8.68
CA GLU A 26 -17.38 -10.64 9.52
C GLU A 26 -18.06 -10.03 10.76
N GLU A 27 -18.06 -8.69 10.90
CA GLU A 27 -18.63 -7.94 12.03
C GLU A 27 -18.02 -8.32 13.39
N ASN A 28 -16.81 -8.90 13.38
CA ASN A 28 -16.09 -9.26 14.59
C ASN A 28 -15.47 -8.05 15.30
N VAL A 29 -15.32 -6.93 14.58
CA VAL A 29 -14.82 -5.62 15.04
C VAL A 29 -15.48 -4.49 14.23
N ASP A 30 -15.54 -3.29 14.80
CA ASP A 30 -16.14 -2.12 14.12
C ASP A 30 -15.23 -1.48 13.07
N ALA A 31 -13.91 -1.55 13.26
CA ALA A 31 -12.90 -0.96 12.37
C ALA A 31 -11.53 -1.62 12.57
N GLY A 32 -10.64 -1.46 11.58
CA GLY A 32 -9.25 -1.90 11.67
C GLY A 32 -8.32 -1.07 10.78
N LEU A 33 -7.03 -1.05 11.12
CA LEU A 33 -6.01 -0.36 10.32
C LEU A 33 -5.61 -1.22 9.11
N GLY A 34 -5.71 -0.65 7.92
CA GLY A 34 -5.36 -1.35 6.69
C GLY A 34 -5.10 -0.40 5.53
N ILE A 35 -4.81 -0.99 4.37
CA ILE A 35 -4.62 -0.25 3.12
C ILE A 35 -5.91 -0.21 2.31
N LEU A 36 -6.07 0.84 1.50
CA LEU A 36 -7.25 1.07 0.67
C LEU A 36 -7.54 -0.09 -0.30
N SER A 37 -6.52 -0.78 -0.82
CA SER A 37 -6.73 -1.92 -1.71
C SER A 37 -7.42 -3.10 -1.01
N ALA A 38 -7.13 -3.34 0.27
CA ALA A 38 -7.80 -4.39 1.06
C ALA A 38 -9.26 -4.03 1.33
N ALA A 39 -9.54 -2.78 1.74
CA ALA A 39 -10.92 -2.32 1.93
C ALA A 39 -11.76 -2.46 0.66
N LYS A 40 -11.20 -2.09 -0.51
CA LYS A 40 -11.86 -2.27 -1.81
C LYS A 40 -12.14 -3.73 -2.15
N ALA A 41 -11.21 -4.64 -1.85
CA ALA A 41 -11.38 -6.07 -2.14
C ALA A 41 -12.56 -6.69 -1.37
N PHE A 42 -12.89 -6.14 -0.20
CA PHE A 42 -14.00 -6.58 0.66
C PHE A 42 -15.22 -5.64 0.61
N ASN A 43 -15.22 -4.64 -0.28
CA ASN A 43 -16.28 -3.64 -0.41
C ASN A 43 -16.61 -2.90 0.91
N LEU A 44 -15.57 -2.56 1.68
CA LEU A 44 -15.66 -1.81 2.93
C LEU A 44 -15.46 -0.31 2.71
N ASP A 45 -16.05 0.49 3.59
CA ASP A 45 -15.71 1.91 3.71
C ASP A 45 -14.25 2.11 4.14
N PHE A 46 -13.64 3.20 3.68
CA PHE A 46 -12.25 3.52 4.00
C PHE A 46 -12.09 4.98 4.44
N ILE A 47 -11.55 5.17 5.65
CA ILE A 47 -11.21 6.49 6.21
C ILE A 47 -9.71 6.71 6.05
N PRO A 48 -9.25 7.65 5.20
CA PRO A 48 -7.82 7.88 5.00
C PRO A 48 -7.16 8.50 6.23
N VAL A 49 -6.11 7.84 6.76
CA VAL A 49 -5.32 8.35 7.90
C VAL A 49 -3.99 8.96 7.44
N ALA A 50 -3.29 8.27 6.54
CA ALA A 50 -2.00 8.72 6.01
C ALA A 50 -1.77 8.16 4.59
N LYS A 51 -0.79 8.73 3.89
CA LYS A 51 -0.25 8.16 2.66
C LYS A 51 1.10 7.52 2.96
N GLU A 52 1.31 6.30 2.46
CA GLU A 52 2.58 5.61 2.54
C GLU A 52 3.31 5.69 1.19
N ARG A 53 4.62 5.95 1.22
CA ARG A 53 5.49 5.92 0.04
C ARG A 53 6.27 4.61 0.04
N TYR A 54 6.29 3.95 -1.12
CA TYR A 54 7.19 2.85 -1.41
C TYR A 54 8.30 3.31 -2.35
N ASP A 55 9.54 3.04 -1.96
CA ASP A 55 10.73 3.23 -2.79
C ASP A 55 11.34 1.86 -3.12
N MET A 56 11.81 1.70 -4.36
CA MET A 56 12.58 0.52 -4.75
C MET A 56 14.05 0.78 -4.45
N ILE A 57 14.66 -0.10 -3.64
CA ILE A 57 16.07 -0.01 -3.27
C ILE A 57 16.83 -1.12 -4.00
N MET A 58 18.01 -0.78 -4.52
CA MET A 58 18.90 -1.75 -5.12
C MET A 58 20.37 -1.35 -4.95
N PRO A 59 21.30 -2.31 -4.93
CA PRO A 59 22.73 -2.00 -4.94
C PRO A 59 23.13 -1.25 -6.22
N LYS A 60 24.03 -0.27 -6.07
CA LYS A 60 24.45 0.64 -7.15
C LYS A 60 25.06 -0.09 -8.35
N GLU A 61 25.79 -1.18 -8.11
CA GLU A 61 26.37 -2.02 -9.15
C GLU A 61 25.34 -2.60 -10.13
N TYR A 62 24.09 -2.80 -9.69
CA TYR A 62 23.00 -3.29 -10.55
C TYR A 62 22.25 -2.17 -11.26
N TYR A 63 22.52 -0.91 -10.96
CA TYR A 63 21.80 0.21 -11.58
C TYR A 63 22.00 0.22 -13.10
N SER A 64 23.23 0.03 -13.56
CA SER A 64 23.59 0.02 -14.99
C SER A 64 23.21 -1.29 -15.71
N ASP A 65 22.69 -2.28 -15.01
CA ASP A 65 22.26 -3.54 -15.63
C ASP A 65 21.06 -3.29 -16.56
N TRP A 66 21.11 -3.84 -17.77
CA TRP A 66 20.04 -3.67 -18.77
C TRP A 66 18.67 -4.13 -18.25
N ARG A 67 18.64 -5.12 -17.35
CA ARG A 67 17.40 -5.63 -16.72
C ARG A 67 16.81 -4.59 -15.78
N THR A 68 17.66 -3.93 -14.99
CA THR A 68 17.27 -2.84 -14.09
C THR A 68 16.75 -1.65 -14.88
N GLN A 69 17.50 -1.21 -15.90
CA GLN A 69 17.06 -0.11 -16.77
C GLN A 69 15.72 -0.44 -17.44
N ARG A 70 15.55 -1.68 -17.91
CA ARG A 70 14.28 -2.11 -18.48
C ARG A 70 13.12 -2.07 -17.48
N LEU A 71 13.36 -2.44 -16.22
CA LEU A 71 12.36 -2.35 -15.17
C LEU A 71 11.99 -0.89 -14.87
N LEU A 72 12.97 0.00 -14.75
CA LEU A 72 12.76 1.43 -14.53
C LEU A 72 11.95 2.06 -15.68
N ASP A 73 12.25 1.71 -16.93
CA ASP A 73 11.46 2.11 -18.10
C ASP A 73 10.00 1.68 -17.99
N ILE A 74 9.75 0.44 -17.57
CA ILE A 74 8.39 -0.10 -17.42
C ILE A 74 7.64 0.67 -16.34
N ILE A 75 8.24 0.85 -15.15
CA ILE A 75 7.64 1.56 -14.02
C ILE A 75 7.36 3.04 -14.38
N GLY A 76 8.27 3.67 -15.15
CA GLY A 76 8.09 5.03 -15.66
C GLY A 76 7.04 5.17 -16.77
N SER A 77 6.68 4.07 -17.45
CA SER A 77 5.83 4.10 -18.65
C SER A 77 4.39 4.52 -18.38
N LYS A 78 3.78 5.23 -19.34
CA LYS A 78 2.36 5.59 -19.30
C LYS A 78 1.45 4.35 -19.20
N LYS A 79 1.82 3.25 -19.88
CA LYS A 79 1.05 2.00 -19.89
C LYS A 79 0.97 1.40 -18.49
N PHE A 80 2.10 1.30 -17.79
CA PHE A 80 2.15 0.80 -16.42
C PHE A 80 1.36 1.71 -15.48
N LYS A 81 1.62 3.03 -15.55
CA LYS A 81 0.94 4.00 -14.67
C LYS A 81 -0.58 3.94 -14.81
N ARG A 82 -1.10 3.84 -16.04
CA ARG A 82 -2.54 3.66 -16.27
C ARG A 82 -3.09 2.40 -15.60
N ARG A 83 -2.38 1.27 -15.74
CA ARG A 83 -2.81 -0.01 -15.15
C ARG A 83 -2.82 0.03 -13.62
N VAL A 84 -1.85 0.72 -13.00
CA VAL A 84 -1.83 0.87 -11.54
C VAL A 84 -2.92 1.83 -11.06
N MET A 85 -3.21 2.90 -11.81
CA MET A 85 -4.34 3.80 -11.50
C MET A 85 -5.70 3.06 -11.53
N GLU A 86 -5.86 2.06 -12.40
CA GLU A 86 -7.08 1.22 -12.46
C GLU A 86 -7.29 0.38 -11.18
N LEU A 87 -6.22 -0.03 -10.49
CA LEU A 87 -6.33 -0.65 -9.16
C LEU A 87 -6.85 0.35 -8.11
N GLY A 88 -6.50 1.62 -8.31
CA GLY A 88 -6.90 2.75 -7.50
C GLY A 88 -6.22 2.79 -6.12
N GLY A 89 -6.22 3.96 -5.49
CA GLY A 89 -5.57 4.15 -4.19
C GLY A 89 -4.05 4.35 -4.24
N TYR A 90 -3.46 4.41 -5.43
CA TYR A 90 -2.04 4.70 -5.63
C TYR A 90 -1.82 6.14 -6.13
N ASP A 91 -0.76 6.77 -5.61
CA ASP A 91 -0.24 8.04 -6.09
C ASP A 91 1.05 7.76 -6.89
N LEU A 92 1.01 8.02 -8.20
CA LEU A 92 2.11 7.70 -9.12
C LEU A 92 2.92 8.93 -9.53
N SER A 93 2.73 10.07 -8.86
CA SER A 93 3.41 11.33 -9.17
C SER A 93 4.94 11.21 -9.20
N ARG A 94 5.49 10.29 -8.40
CA ARG A 94 6.95 10.02 -8.31
C ARG A 94 7.39 8.65 -8.82
N SER A 95 6.47 7.89 -9.43
CA SER A 95 6.78 6.57 -9.98
C SER A 95 7.77 6.68 -11.15
N GLY A 96 8.87 5.92 -11.06
CA GLY A 96 9.98 5.94 -12.00
C GLY A 96 11.03 7.04 -11.76
N SER A 97 10.90 7.83 -10.68
CA SER A 97 11.90 8.83 -10.31
C SER A 97 13.06 8.20 -9.54
N VAL A 98 14.31 8.53 -9.89
CA VAL A 98 15.51 8.14 -9.14
C VAL A 98 15.83 9.26 -8.13
N ILE A 99 15.98 8.92 -6.85
CA ILE A 99 16.04 9.91 -5.74
C ILE A 99 17.48 10.12 -5.25
N LYS A 100 18.41 9.20 -5.50
CA LYS A 100 19.81 9.31 -5.06
C LYS A 100 20.76 8.42 -5.87
N GLU A 101 21.93 8.95 -6.24
CA GLU A 101 23.10 8.21 -6.79
C GLU A 101 24.21 8.06 -5.74
#